data_AF-A0A7X6WY19-F1
#
_entry.id   AF-A0A7X6WY19-F1
#
_cell.length_a   1.000
_cell.length_b   1.000
_cell.length_c   1.000
_cell.angle_alpha   90.00
_cell.angle_beta   90.00
_cell.angle_gamma   90.00
#
_symmetry.space_group_name_H-M   'P 1'
#
loop_
_entity.id
_entity.type
_entity.pdbx_description
1 polymer ?
#
loop_
_entity_poly.entity_id
_entity_poly.type
_entity_poly.pdbx_seq_one_letter_code
_entity_poly.pdbx_strand_id
1 'polypeptide(L)'
;MTRRERLSSDPKKAAALQRARRRIAQELSDDSEFSVAKLRLNAGLSQAELANMMGTQQPAIARLEKGQTEPQLSTIEKLAEAFGVAPEKVLNAFIRTRSAVGKR
;
A
#
# COMPACT_ATOMS: atom_id res chain seq x y z
N MET A 1 -19.16 13.25 2.32
CA MET A 1 -18.58 12.09 3.02
C MET A 1 -18.92 10.78 2.32
N THR A 2 -17.93 10.06 1.81
CA THR A 2 -18.09 8.76 1.14
C THR A 2 -18.42 7.63 2.14
N ARG A 3 -19.02 6.52 1.68
CA ARG A 3 -19.34 5.34 2.54
C ARG A 3 -18.11 4.80 3.28
N ARG A 4 -16.92 4.94 2.68
CA ARG A 4 -15.62 4.53 3.24
C ARG A 4 -15.15 5.49 4.35
N GLU A 5 -15.31 6.80 4.17
CA GLU A 5 -15.00 7.78 5.23
C GLU A 5 -15.83 7.54 6.48
N ARG A 6 -17.12 7.22 6.34
CA ARG A 6 -18.01 6.88 7.47
C ARG A 6 -17.61 5.61 8.22
N LEU A 7 -17.00 4.63 7.55
CA LEU A 7 -16.49 3.39 8.18
C LEU A 7 -15.22 3.64 9.02
N SER A 8 -14.47 4.71 8.70
CA SER A 8 -13.26 5.14 9.43
C SER A 8 -13.59 5.99 10.67
N SER A 9 -14.76 6.63 10.71
CA SER A 9 -15.15 7.55 11.81
C SER A 9 -15.49 6.86 13.14
N ASP A 10 -15.80 5.56 13.12
CA ASP A 10 -16.08 4.75 14.31
C ASP A 10 -14.82 3.93 14.68
N PRO A 11 -14.18 4.18 15.85
CA PRO A 11 -12.92 3.54 16.23
C PRO A 11 -12.98 2.01 16.23
N LYS A 12 -14.12 1.41 16.57
CA LYS A 12 -14.28 -0.05 16.59
C LYS A 12 -14.30 -0.61 15.17
N LYS A 13 -14.98 0.08 14.25
CA LYS A 13 -15.04 -0.30 12.82
C LYS A 13 -13.69 -0.09 12.13
N ALA A 14 -12.99 1.00 12.44
CA ALA A 14 -11.64 1.26 11.95
C ALA A 14 -10.65 0.15 12.35
N ALA A 15 -10.65 -0.23 13.64
CA ALA A 15 -9.79 -1.30 14.14
C ALA A 15 -10.13 -2.68 13.52
N ALA A 16 -11.41 -2.97 13.31
CA ALA A 16 -11.84 -4.20 12.63
C ALA A 16 -11.34 -4.26 11.18
N LEU A 17 -11.44 -3.13 10.45
CA LEU A 17 -10.98 -3.03 9.07
C LEU A 17 -9.46 -3.14 8.96
N GLN A 18 -8.71 -2.53 9.89
CA GLN A 18 -7.26 -2.65 9.96
C GLN A 18 -6.83 -4.11 10.18
N ARG A 19 -7.50 -4.83 11.09
CA ARG A 19 -7.25 -6.26 11.32
C ARG A 19 -7.56 -7.10 10.08
N ALA A 20 -8.67 -6.84 9.40
CA ALA A 20 -9.03 -7.54 8.17
C ALA A 20 -7.97 -7.35 7.07
N ARG A 21 -7.46 -6.13 6.87
CA ARG A 21 -6.41 -5.83 5.89
C ARG A 21 -5.12 -6.60 6.19
N ARG A 22 -4.71 -6.66 7.46
CA ARG A 22 -3.54 -7.43 7.90
C ARG A 22 -3.70 -8.93 7.63
N ARG A 23 -4.89 -9.49 7.88
CA ARG A 23 -5.18 -10.91 7.57
C ARG A 23 -5.09 -11.20 6.08
N ILE A 24 -5.72 -10.37 5.25
CA ILE A 24 -5.64 -10.51 3.79
C ILE A 24 -4.17 -10.49 3.34
N ALA A 25 -3.35 -9.62 3.90
CA ALA A 25 -1.92 -9.59 3.59
C ALA A 25 -1.18 -10.88 3.98
N GLN A 26 -1.55 -11.53 5.09
CA GLN A 26 -0.98 -12.79 5.53
C GLN A 26 -1.42 -13.97 4.65
N GLU A 27 -2.69 -14.01 4.23
CA GLU A 27 -3.25 -15.07 3.38
C GLU A 27 -2.73 -15.04 1.93
N LEU A 28 -2.23 -13.88 1.46
CA LEU A 28 -1.59 -13.71 0.15
C LEU A 28 -0.15 -14.28 0.13
N SER A 29 0.13 -15.38 0.83
CA SER A 29 1.44 -16.01 1.04
C SER A 29 1.88 -16.95 -0.10
N ASP A 30 1.68 -16.55 -1.36
CA ASP A 30 2.31 -17.17 -2.53
C ASP A 30 3.29 -16.15 -3.13
N ASP A 31 4.61 -16.45 -3.09
CA ASP A 31 5.82 -15.89 -3.75
C ASP A 31 5.94 -14.38 -4.11
N SER A 32 4.90 -13.59 -3.85
CA SER A 32 4.69 -12.18 -4.14
C SER A 32 4.95 -11.31 -2.90
N GLU A 33 5.80 -11.81 -1.99
CA GLU A 33 6.14 -11.24 -0.67
C GLU A 33 6.51 -9.75 -0.65
N PHE A 34 6.73 -9.14 -1.81
CA PHE A 34 7.20 -7.77 -1.97
C PHE A 34 6.35 -7.05 -3.04
N SER A 35 5.06 -6.84 -2.81
CA SER A 35 4.32 -5.83 -3.58
C SER A 35 4.04 -4.62 -2.71
N VAL A 36 3.99 -3.44 -3.32
CA VAL A 36 3.67 -2.19 -2.59
C VAL A 36 2.29 -2.28 -1.95
N ALA A 37 1.33 -2.93 -2.62
CA ALA A 37 0.00 -3.19 -2.07
C ALA A 37 0.04 -4.06 -0.81
N LYS A 38 0.89 -5.11 -0.76
CA LYS A 38 1.05 -5.98 0.42
C LYS A 38 1.66 -5.22 1.59
N LEU A 39 2.69 -4.40 1.34
CA LEU A 39 3.28 -3.53 2.37
C LEU A 39 2.23 -2.57 2.96
N ARG A 40 1.42 -1.93 2.10
CA ARG A 40 0.31 -1.08 2.56
C ARG A 40 -0.72 -1.84 3.41
N LEU A 41 -1.12 -3.03 2.97
CA LEU A 41 -2.11 -3.84 3.71
C LEU A 41 -1.57 -4.32 5.07
N ASN A 42 -0.27 -4.64 5.16
CA ASN A 42 0.41 -4.95 6.42
C ASN A 42 0.43 -3.76 7.38
N ALA A 43 0.65 -2.55 6.85
CA ALA A 43 0.49 -1.31 7.61
C ALA A 43 -0.98 -1.07 8.04
N GLY A 44 -1.93 -1.81 7.47
CA GLY A 44 -3.35 -1.71 7.77
C GLY A 44 -4.03 -0.54 7.06
N LEU A 45 -3.38 0.04 6.05
CA LEU A 45 -3.82 1.24 5.36
C LEU A 45 -4.70 0.90 4.15
N SER A 46 -5.68 1.74 3.85
CA SER A 46 -6.36 1.78 2.55
C SER A 46 -5.56 2.59 1.54
N GLN A 47 -5.86 2.44 0.25
CA GLN A 47 -5.24 3.29 -0.78
C GLN A 47 -5.59 4.77 -0.59
N ALA A 48 -6.79 5.09 -0.09
CA ALA A 48 -7.19 6.47 0.17
C ALA A 48 -6.49 7.04 1.43
N GLU A 49 -6.34 6.22 2.47
CA GLU A 49 -5.59 6.60 3.68
C GLU A 49 -4.13 6.89 3.34
N LEU A 50 -3.50 6.00 2.56
CA LEU A 50 -2.14 6.23 2.07
C LEU A 50 -2.06 7.47 1.17
N ALA A 51 -3.04 7.66 0.27
CA ALA A 51 -3.06 8.83 -0.61
C ALA A 51 -3.09 10.14 0.19
N ASN A 52 -3.92 10.21 1.23
CA ASN A 52 -3.99 11.35 2.14
C ASN A 52 -2.64 11.58 2.85
N MET A 53 -2.01 10.53 3.37
CA MET A 53 -0.67 10.63 4.00
C MET A 53 0.39 11.12 3.01
N MET A 54 0.28 10.73 1.73
CA MET A 54 1.23 11.09 0.68
C MET A 54 0.92 12.42 -0.02
N GLY A 55 -0.15 13.12 0.37
CA GLY A 55 -0.59 14.35 -0.30
C GLY A 55 -0.93 14.13 -1.77
N THR A 56 -1.49 12.97 -2.12
CA THR A 56 -1.85 12.60 -3.49
C THR A 56 -3.28 12.05 -3.56
N GLN A 57 -3.71 11.64 -4.75
CA GLN A 57 -5.04 11.07 -4.95
C GLN A 57 -5.01 9.55 -4.97
N GLN A 58 -6.09 8.91 -4.53
CA GLN A 58 -6.23 7.44 -4.53
C GLN A 58 -5.87 6.78 -5.88
N PRO A 59 -6.25 7.32 -7.06
CA PRO A 59 -5.84 6.74 -8.34
C PRO A 59 -4.32 6.77 -8.58
N ALA A 60 -3.60 7.73 -8.01
CA ALA A 60 -2.14 7.77 -8.10
C ALA A 60 -1.51 6.61 -7.33
N ILE A 61 -2.01 6.32 -6.12
CA ILE A 61 -1.60 5.13 -5.34
C ILE A 61 -1.93 3.85 -6.10
N ALA A 62 -3.10 3.75 -6.72
CA ALA A 62 -3.48 2.57 -7.50
C ALA A 62 -2.56 2.31 -8.71
N ARG A 63 -2.11 3.36 -9.42
CA ARG A 63 -1.13 3.23 -10.51
C ARG A 63 0.25 2.83 -9.99
N LEU A 64 0.67 3.45 -8.89
CA LEU A 64 1.92 3.15 -8.21
C LEU A 64 1.99 1.68 -7.76
N GLU A 65 0.92 1.15 -7.16
CA GLU A 65 0.82 -0.26 -6.75
C GLU A 65 0.82 -1.24 -7.92
N LYS A 66 0.41 -0.79 -9.11
CA LYS A 66 0.47 -1.58 -10.36
C LYS A 66 1.81 -1.48 -11.09
N GLY A 67 2.77 -0.72 -10.55
CA GLY A 67 4.07 -0.49 -11.19
C GLY A 67 4.00 0.38 -12.44
N GLN A 68 2.92 1.15 -12.62
CA GLN A 68 2.72 2.05 -13.78
C GLN A 68 3.36 3.43 -13.56
N THR A 69 4.11 3.61 -12.48
CA THR A 69 4.78 4.88 -12.15
C THR A 69 6.14 4.55 -11.57
N GLU A 70 7.16 5.26 -12.05
CA GLU A 70 8.51 5.18 -11.50
C GLU A 70 8.60 6.05 -10.25
N PRO A 71 8.83 5.47 -9.06
CA PRO A 71 8.94 6.26 -7.85
C PRO A 71 10.29 6.99 -7.83
N GLN A 72 10.26 8.26 -7.41
CA GLN A 72 11.47 8.96 -7.01
C GLN A 72 11.96 8.41 -5.67
N LEU A 73 13.24 8.64 -5.33
CA LEU A 73 13.79 8.24 -4.03
C LEU A 73 12.96 8.80 -2.86
N SER A 74 12.54 10.06 -2.95
CA SER A 74 11.67 10.70 -1.96
C SER A 74 10.30 10.01 -1.80
N THR A 75 9.78 9.40 -2.86
CA THR A 75 8.56 8.59 -2.79
C THR A 75 8.80 7.28 -2.04
N ILE A 76 9.96 6.65 -2.27
CA ILE A 76 10.34 5.41 -1.57
C ILE A 76 10.48 5.67 -0.07
N GLU A 77 11.16 6.75 0.32
CA GLU A 77 11.34 7.14 1.72
C GLU A 77 10.01 7.40 2.42
N LYS A 78 9.12 8.19 1.82
CA LYS A 78 7.79 8.49 2.35
C LYS A 78 6.91 7.25 2.51
N LEU A 79 6.99 6.31 1.56
CA LEU A 79 6.28 5.03 1.65
C LEU A 79 6.86 4.15 2.74
N ALA A 80 8.18 4.12 2.89
CA ALA A 80 8.86 3.36 3.94
C ALA A 80 8.43 3.84 5.33
N GLU A 81 8.39 5.16 5.54
CA GLU A 81 7.86 5.79 6.75
C GLU A 81 6.38 5.43 6.98
N ALA A 82 5.53 5.59 5.96
CA ALA A 82 4.10 5.28 6.07
C ALA A 82 3.83 3.79 6.38
N PHE A 83 4.71 2.90 5.94
CA PHE A 83 4.58 1.45 6.15
C PHE A 83 5.32 0.95 7.40
N GLY A 84 6.19 1.76 8.01
CA GLY A 84 7.05 1.34 9.12
C GLY A 84 8.05 0.26 8.73
N VAL A 85 8.66 0.37 7.55
CA VAL A 85 9.66 -0.59 7.03
C VAL A 85 10.88 0.15 6.50
N ALA A 86 11.97 -0.58 6.24
CA ALA A 86 13.15 -0.02 5.62
C ALA A 86 12.92 0.34 4.13
N PRO A 87 13.51 1.43 3.60
CA PRO A 87 13.38 1.84 2.20
C PRO A 87 13.73 0.75 1.19
N GLU A 88 14.71 -0.10 1.49
CA GLU A 88 15.14 -1.24 0.66
C GLU A 88 13.98 -2.22 0.43
N LYS A 89 13.11 -2.41 1.43
CA LYS A 89 11.95 -3.29 1.31
C LYS A 89 10.92 -2.73 0.33
N VAL A 90 10.74 -1.41 0.33
CA VAL A 90 9.86 -0.70 -0.63
C VAL A 90 10.46 -0.75 -2.04
N LEU A 91 11.76 -0.49 -2.18
CA LEU A 91 12.46 -0.56 -3.45
C LEU A 91 12.36 -1.96 -4.08
N ASN A 92 12.65 -3.01 -3.31
CA ASN A 92 12.51 -4.40 -3.74
C ASN A 92 11.08 -4.71 -4.20
N ALA A 93 10.09 -4.12 -3.54
CA ALA A 93 8.70 -4.30 -3.93
C ALA A 93 8.36 -3.66 -5.28
N PHE A 94 8.93 -2.49 -5.57
CA PHE A 94 8.79 -1.85 -6.87
C PHE A 94 9.47 -2.62 -8.00
N ILE A 95 10.71 -3.07 -7.78
CA ILE A 95 11.49 -3.82 -8.79
C ILE A 95 10.70 -5.06 -9.24
N ARG A 96 10.19 -5.86 -8.28
CA ARG A 96 9.42 -7.07 -8.60
C ARG A 96 8.10 -6.77 -9.31
N THR A 97 7.37 -5.75 -8.85
CA THR A 97 6.11 -5.34 -9.49
C THR A 97 6.33 -5.00 -10.98
N ARG A 98 7.42 -4.31 -11.33
CA ARG A 98 7.73 -3.97 -12.72
C ARG A 98 8.24 -5.17 -13.54
N SER A 99 9.06 -6.04 -12.96
CA SER A 99 9.50 -7.27 -13.63
C SER A 99 8.33 -8.18 -14.01
N ALA A 100 7.24 -8.16 -13.25
CA ALA A 100 6.00 -8.88 -13.58
C ALA A 100 5.16 -8.18 -14.67
N VAL A 101 5.21 -6.84 -14.75
CA VAL A 101 4.48 -6.06 -15.78
C VAL A 101 5.14 -6.17 -17.15
N GLY A 102 6.48 -6.16 -17.22
CA GLY A 102 7.22 -6.24 -18.49
C GLY A 102 7.26 -7.63 -19.16
N LYS A 103 6.73 -8.68 -18.51
CA LYS A 103 6.65 -10.05 -19.04
C LYS A 103 5.30 -10.37 -19.71
N ARG A 104 4.46 -9.37 -19.95
CA ARG A 104 3.11 -9.52 -20.52
C ARG A 104 3.01 -8.99 -21.93
#